data_AF-A0A1Z8S1H2-F1
#
_entry.id   AF-A0A1Z8S1H2-F1
#
_cell.length_a   1.000
_cell.length_b   1.000
_cell.length_c   1.000
_cell.angle_alpha   90.00
_cell.angle_beta   90.00
_cell.angle_gamma   90.00
#
_symmetry.space_group_name_H-M   'P 1'
#
loop_
_entity.id
_entity.type
_entity.pdbx_description
1 polymer ?
#
loop_
_entity_poly.entity_id
_entity_poly.type
_entity_poly.pdbx_seq_one_letter_code
_entity_poly.pdbx_strand_id
1 'polypeptide(L)'
;MIEKTKLLDFDNLAFHTHPSCDKAVMAQLNMGDITISVVANTLDGHGLYGHIDDDEYEVAMWQFGNSDMIPLGVGDDVLAGQSPVQVSKLMRDAQLDGDVWVDLLRKLRKDFRDELGLDD
;
A
#
# COMPACT_ATOMS: atom_id res chain seq x y z
N MET A 1 25.52 13.22 -17.52
CA MET A 1 24.74 13.46 -16.29
C MET A 1 23.75 12.32 -16.19
N ILE A 2 23.76 11.56 -15.09
CA ILE A 2 22.77 10.51 -14.87
C ILE A 2 21.53 11.25 -14.35
N GLU A 3 20.42 11.22 -15.07
CA GLU A 3 19.14 11.66 -14.51
C GLU A 3 18.88 10.81 -13.27
N LYS A 4 18.78 11.45 -12.10
CA LYS A 4 18.13 10.81 -10.97
C LYS A 4 16.67 10.66 -11.37
N THR A 5 16.24 9.44 -11.66
CA THR A 5 14.82 9.13 -11.80
C THR A 5 14.11 9.72 -10.58
N LYS A 6 13.21 10.68 -10.82
CA LYS A 6 12.42 11.27 -9.74
C LYS A 6 11.54 10.16 -9.19
N LEU A 7 11.68 9.88 -7.90
CA LEU A 7 10.82 8.90 -7.21
C LEU A 7 9.37 9.37 -7.29
N LEU A 8 8.47 8.43 -7.53
CA LEU A 8 7.04 8.64 -7.48
C LEU A 8 6.60 8.77 -6.03
N ASP A 9 5.63 9.63 -5.76
CA ASP A 9 5.06 9.89 -4.44
C ASP A 9 3.53 10.02 -4.52
N PHE A 10 2.90 10.39 -3.41
CA PHE A 10 1.44 10.50 -3.33
C PHE A 10 0.85 11.44 -4.39
N ASP A 11 1.56 12.50 -4.79
CA ASP A 11 1.09 13.46 -5.79
C ASP A 11 1.02 12.85 -7.20
N ASN A 12 1.64 11.68 -7.41
CA ASN A 12 1.54 10.94 -8.67
C ASN A 12 0.31 10.02 -8.74
N LEU A 13 -0.47 9.90 -7.67
CA LEU A 13 -1.68 9.08 -7.63
C LEU A 13 -2.84 9.78 -8.36
N ALA A 14 -3.40 9.11 -9.36
CA ALA A 14 -4.57 9.59 -10.09
C ALA A 14 -5.85 8.97 -9.50
N PHE A 15 -6.43 9.63 -8.51
CA PHE A 15 -7.66 9.16 -7.86
C PHE A 15 -8.88 9.23 -8.78
N HIS A 16 -9.69 8.18 -8.74
CA HIS A 16 -10.99 8.08 -9.39
C HIS A 16 -11.99 7.39 -8.45
N THR A 17 -13.29 7.42 -8.78
CA THR A 17 -14.29 6.66 -8.01
C THR A 17 -13.94 5.18 -8.01
N HIS A 18 -14.05 4.53 -6.85
CA HIS A 18 -13.76 3.11 -6.70
C HIS A 18 -14.74 2.27 -7.53
N PRO A 19 -14.26 1.31 -8.34
CA PRO A 19 -15.09 0.66 -9.37
C PRO A 19 -16.24 -0.19 -8.80
N SER A 20 -16.11 -0.67 -7.57
CA SER A 20 -17.13 -1.48 -6.87
C SER A 20 -17.74 -0.80 -5.64
N CYS A 21 -17.35 0.45 -5.34
CA CYS A 21 -17.84 1.20 -4.18
C CYS A 21 -18.03 2.66 -4.57
N ASP A 22 -19.28 3.07 -4.80
CA ASP A 22 -19.64 4.43 -5.24
C ASP A 22 -19.30 5.51 -4.20
N LYS A 23 -19.18 5.12 -2.93
CA LYS A 23 -18.78 5.96 -1.79
C LYS A 23 -17.31 5.83 -1.42
N ALA A 24 -16.46 5.54 -2.39
CA ALA A 24 -15.02 5.49 -2.20
C ALA A 24 -14.25 6.01 -3.41
N VAL A 25 -13.01 6.40 -3.18
CA VAL A 25 -12.02 6.71 -4.20
C VAL A 25 -10.88 5.70 -4.18
N MET A 26 -10.24 5.55 -5.32
CA MET A 26 -9.11 4.65 -5.55
C MET A 26 -8.11 5.32 -6.47
N ALA A 27 -6.83 5.11 -6.19
CA ALA A 27 -5.76 5.26 -7.17
C ALA A 27 -4.93 3.98 -7.18
N GLN A 28 -4.49 3.57 -8.36
CA GLN A 28 -3.49 2.53 -8.54
C GLN A 28 -2.33 3.05 -9.36
N LEU A 29 -1.11 2.73 -8.95
CA LEU A 29 0.10 3.16 -9.64
C LEU A 29 1.12 2.02 -9.68
N ASN A 30 1.57 1.68 -10.88
CA ASN A 30 2.69 0.79 -11.07
C ASN A 30 3.99 1.60 -10.97
N MET A 31 4.88 1.20 -10.05
CA MET A 31 6.16 1.86 -9.77
C MET A 31 7.37 1.03 -10.26
N GLY A 32 7.17 0.15 -11.25
CA GLY A 32 8.14 -0.81 -11.75
C GLY A 32 7.71 -2.24 -11.40
N ASP A 33 8.38 -2.84 -10.42
CA ASP A 33 8.11 -4.21 -9.98
C ASP A 33 7.05 -4.28 -8.86
N ILE A 34 6.60 -3.14 -8.34
CA ILE A 34 5.59 -3.05 -7.28
C ILE A 34 4.46 -2.13 -7.74
N THR A 35 3.22 -2.59 -7.58
CA THR A 35 2.01 -1.80 -7.76
C THR A 35 1.44 -1.44 -6.40
N ILE A 36 1.12 -0.16 -6.20
CA ILE A 36 0.39 0.34 -5.02
C ILE A 36 -1.08 0.56 -5.38
N SER A 37 -1.98 0.23 -4.46
CA SER A 37 -3.38 0.63 -4.45
C SER A 37 -3.65 1.47 -3.20
N VAL A 38 -4.22 2.65 -3.40
CA VAL A 38 -4.56 3.59 -2.33
C VAL A 38 -6.04 3.89 -2.43
N VAL A 39 -6.78 3.63 -1.36
CA VAL A 39 -8.23 3.79 -1.34
C VAL A 39 -8.67 4.56 -0.10
N ALA A 40 -9.79 5.27 -0.19
CA ALA A 40 -10.40 5.95 0.95
C ALA A 40 -11.91 6.02 0.78
N ASN A 41 -12.65 6.01 1.89
CA ASN A 41 -14.06 6.34 1.85
C ASN A 41 -14.26 7.82 1.48
N THR A 42 -15.44 8.12 0.96
CA THR A 42 -15.95 9.47 0.72
C THR A 42 -17.40 9.55 1.18
N LEU A 43 -17.93 10.76 1.35
CA LEU A 43 -19.32 10.98 1.75
C LEU A 43 -19.66 10.27 3.07
N ASP A 44 -20.64 9.39 3.06
CA ASP A 44 -21.06 8.54 4.18
C ASP A 44 -20.60 7.07 3.97
N GLY A 45 -19.48 6.88 3.27
CA GLY A 45 -18.85 5.56 3.08
C GLY A 45 -18.13 5.08 4.35
N HIS A 46 -18.25 3.79 4.65
CA HIS A 46 -17.67 3.16 5.85
C HIS A 46 -17.02 1.80 5.59
N GLY A 47 -16.76 1.46 4.33
CA GLY A 47 -16.31 0.11 3.93
C GLY A 47 -14.79 -0.07 3.92
N LEU A 48 -14.03 1.02 3.94
CA LEU A 48 -12.57 1.05 3.88
C LEU A 48 -11.94 1.61 5.15
N TYR A 49 -10.64 1.40 5.33
CA TYR A 49 -9.89 1.88 6.48
C TYR A 49 -9.23 3.25 6.25
N GLY A 50 -10.04 4.26 5.94
CA GLY A 50 -9.64 5.65 5.75
C GLY A 50 -10.77 6.51 5.21
N HIS A 51 -10.67 7.83 5.33
CA HIS A 51 -11.64 8.78 4.80
C HIS A 51 -10.95 10.03 4.24
N ILE A 52 -11.42 10.49 3.06
CA ILE A 52 -10.79 11.63 2.38
C ILE A 52 -10.86 12.93 3.20
N ASP A 53 -11.93 13.12 3.96
CA ASP A 53 -12.11 14.31 4.82
C ASP A 53 -11.09 14.36 5.98
N ASP A 54 -10.54 13.21 6.35
CA ASP A 54 -9.52 13.08 7.41
C ASP A 54 -8.09 13.00 6.83
N ASP A 55 -7.94 13.05 5.50
CA ASP A 55 -6.69 12.82 4.78
C ASP A 55 -6.04 11.46 5.12
N GLU A 56 -6.89 10.44 5.31
CA GLU A 56 -6.51 9.09 5.70
C GLU A 56 -6.86 8.08 4.61
N TYR A 57 -5.91 7.20 4.28
CA TYR A 57 -6.04 6.22 3.21
C TYR A 57 -5.69 4.81 3.68
N GLU A 58 -6.36 3.82 3.11
CA GLU A 58 -5.95 2.43 3.17
C GLU A 58 -5.00 2.13 2.01
N VAL A 59 -3.92 1.40 2.29
CA VAL A 59 -2.87 1.08 1.33
C VAL A 59 -2.69 -0.43 1.23
N ALA A 60 -2.64 -0.92 -0.01
CA ALA A 60 -2.26 -2.29 -0.35
C ALA A 60 -1.19 -2.26 -1.46
N MET A 61 -0.33 -3.28 -1.52
CA MET A 61 0.69 -3.40 -2.57
C MET A 61 0.82 -4.83 -3.10
N TRP A 62 1.24 -4.95 -4.36
CA TRP A 62 1.51 -6.23 -5.02
C TRP A 62 2.84 -6.19 -5.73
N GLN A 63 3.56 -7.31 -5.68
CA GLN A 63 4.73 -7.54 -6.50
C GLN A 63 4.31 -8.01 -7.89
N PHE A 64 4.97 -7.54 -8.95
CA PHE A 64 4.67 -7.93 -10.32
C PHE A 64 4.74 -9.46 -10.49
N GLY A 65 3.70 -10.03 -11.11
CA GLY A 65 3.59 -11.47 -11.31
C GLY A 65 3.13 -12.26 -10.08
N ASN A 66 2.82 -11.60 -8.96
CA ASN A 66 2.26 -12.23 -7.76
C ASN A 66 0.80 -11.78 -7.54
N SER A 67 -0.09 -12.75 -7.29
CA SER A 67 -1.49 -12.47 -6.95
C SER A 67 -1.68 -12.02 -5.49
N ASP A 68 -0.75 -12.39 -4.63
CA ASP A 68 -0.83 -12.16 -3.20
C ASP A 68 -0.34 -10.75 -2.86
N MET A 69 -1.01 -10.11 -1.91
CA MET A 69 -0.59 -8.82 -1.39
C MET A 69 0.76 -8.94 -0.66
N ILE A 70 1.55 -7.88 -0.73
CA ILE A 70 2.73 -7.72 0.11
C ILE A 70 2.24 -7.45 1.54
N PRO A 71 2.72 -8.16 2.56
CA PRO A 71 2.27 -8.00 3.94
C PRO A 71 2.85 -6.72 4.55
N LEU A 72 2.16 -5.59 4.35
CA LEU A 72 2.63 -4.29 4.84
C LEU A 72 2.65 -4.20 6.38
N GLY A 73 1.93 -5.07 7.08
CA GLY A 73 2.00 -5.28 8.53
C GLY A 73 2.24 -6.76 8.89
N VAL A 74 2.66 -7.00 10.13
CA VAL A 74 2.89 -8.38 10.62
C VAL A 74 1.61 -9.21 10.73
N GLY A 75 0.46 -8.56 10.97
CA GLY A 75 -0.84 -9.20 11.12
C GLY A 75 -1.82 -8.93 9.97
N ASP A 76 -1.47 -8.06 9.02
CA ASP A 76 -2.38 -7.62 7.97
C ASP A 76 -1.63 -7.35 6.66
N ASP A 77 -2.31 -7.52 5.54
CA ASP A 77 -1.82 -7.26 4.20
C ASP A 77 -2.05 -5.81 3.75
N VAL A 78 -2.88 -5.06 4.49
CA VAL A 78 -3.16 -3.64 4.27
C VAL A 78 -2.70 -2.75 5.42
N LEU A 79 -2.46 -1.47 5.14
CA LEU A 79 -2.25 -0.45 6.17
C LEU A 79 -3.42 0.55 6.16
N ALA A 80 -4.12 0.62 7.29
CA ALA A 80 -5.20 1.57 7.56
C ALA A 80 -4.69 2.97 7.93
N GLY A 81 -5.47 4.02 7.65
CA GLY A 81 -5.28 5.35 8.24
C GLY A 81 -3.95 6.03 7.88
N GLN A 82 -3.43 5.79 6.67
CA GLN A 82 -2.17 6.36 6.23
C GLN A 82 -2.38 7.76 5.67
N SER A 83 -1.65 8.75 6.18
CA SER A 83 -1.58 10.10 5.59
C SER A 83 -0.80 10.11 4.27
N PRO A 84 -0.97 11.14 3.39
CA PRO A 84 -0.20 11.28 2.15
C PRO A 84 1.31 11.18 2.31
N VAL A 85 1.83 11.69 3.44
CA VAL A 85 3.26 11.61 3.77
C VAL A 85 3.68 10.17 4.07
N GLN A 86 2.85 9.41 4.78
CA GLN A 86 3.10 7.99 5.05
C GLN A 86 3.01 7.16 3.76
N VAL A 87 2.00 7.40 2.92
CA VAL A 87 1.89 6.76 1.60
C VAL A 87 3.14 7.04 0.76
N SER A 88 3.60 8.29 0.70
CA SER A 88 4.82 8.66 -0.03
C SER A 88 6.08 7.95 0.49
N LYS A 89 6.18 7.71 1.81
CA LYS A 89 7.28 6.92 2.39
C LYS A 89 7.21 5.46 1.96
N LEU A 90 6.03 4.85 1.98
CA LEU A 90 5.84 3.48 1.51
C LEU A 90 6.20 3.35 0.02
N MET A 91 5.76 4.30 -0.81
CA MET A 91 6.11 4.36 -2.22
C MET A 91 7.62 4.50 -2.43
N ARG A 92 8.28 5.34 -1.63
CA ARG A 92 9.74 5.52 -1.68
C ARG A 92 10.48 4.23 -1.35
N ASP A 93 10.11 3.56 -0.26
CA ASP A 93 10.80 2.36 0.21
C ASP A 93 10.59 1.21 -0.80
N ALA A 94 9.37 1.07 -1.35
CA ALA A 94 9.08 0.14 -2.44
C ALA A 94 9.96 0.39 -3.69
N GLN A 95 10.15 1.65 -4.10
CA GLN A 95 10.96 1.99 -5.28
C GLN A 95 12.47 1.86 -5.05
N LEU A 96 12.96 2.12 -3.84
CA LEU A 96 14.39 2.09 -3.54
C LEU A 96 14.90 0.68 -3.22
N ASP A 97 14.12 -0.08 -2.46
CA ASP A 97 14.56 -1.34 -1.88
C ASP A 97 13.90 -2.57 -2.53
N GLY A 98 12.78 -2.37 -3.25
CA GLY A 98 12.15 -3.37 -4.12
C GLY A 98 11.98 -4.73 -3.45
N ASP A 99 12.48 -5.78 -4.10
CA ASP A 99 12.37 -7.17 -3.64
C ASP A 99 12.96 -7.41 -2.24
N VAL A 100 14.05 -6.72 -1.88
CA VAL A 100 14.68 -6.89 -0.56
C VAL A 100 13.74 -6.40 0.55
N TRP A 101 13.00 -5.33 0.29
CA TRP A 101 12.00 -4.82 1.23
C TRP A 101 10.80 -5.77 1.34
N VAL A 102 10.34 -6.33 0.22
CA VAL A 102 9.26 -7.34 0.21
C VAL A 102 9.66 -8.59 0.99
N ASP A 103 10.87 -9.10 0.79
CA ASP A 103 11.38 -10.28 1.49
C ASP A 103 11.49 -10.02 3.01
N LEU A 104 11.93 -8.83 3.41
CA LEU A 104 11.96 -8.42 4.81
C LEU A 104 10.56 -8.43 5.43
N LEU A 105 9.57 -7.83 4.77
CA LEU A 105 8.19 -7.79 5.25
C LEU A 105 7.60 -9.20 5.42
N ARG A 106 7.80 -10.07 4.43
CA ARG A 106 7.37 -11.48 4.49
C ARG A 106 8.03 -12.23 5.64
N LYS A 107 9.33 -12.00 5.86
CA LYS A 107 10.05 -12.60 6.99
C LYS A 107 9.51 -12.11 8.32
N LEU A 108 9.30 -10.80 8.49
CA LEU A 108 8.74 -10.23 9.73
C LEU A 108 7.36 -10.82 10.05
N ARG A 109 6.49 -10.98 9.04
CA ARG A 109 5.20 -11.65 9.21
C ARG A 109 5.37 -13.12 9.60
N LYS A 110 6.29 -13.84 8.97
CA LYS A 110 6.57 -15.24 9.31
C LYS A 110 7.04 -15.36 10.76
N ASP A 111 8.04 -14.57 11.16
CA ASP A 111 8.59 -14.59 12.51
C ASP A 111 7.49 -14.29 13.56
N PHE A 112 6.61 -13.32 13.29
CA PHE A 112 5.46 -13.01 14.14
C PHE A 112 4.46 -14.17 14.26
N ARG A 113 4.16 -14.87 13.16
CA ARG A 113 3.24 -16.01 13.14
C ARG A 113 3.83 -17.22 13.89
N ASP A 114 5.12 -17.48 13.72
CA ASP A 114 5.86 -18.52 14.43
C ASP A 114 5.82 -18.27 15.95
N GLU A 115 6.04 -17.03 16.40
CA GLU A 115 5.99 -16.66 17.82
C GLU A 115 4.60 -16.89 18.45
N LEU A 116 3.54 -16.81 17.64
CA LEU A 116 2.16 -17.04 18.07
C LEU A 116 1.71 -18.50 17.90
N GLY A 117 2.55 -19.39 17.35
CA GLY A 117 2.18 -20.79 17.07
C GLY A 117 1.07 -20.91 16.02
N LEU A 118 1.00 -19.99 15.06
CA LEU A 118 -0.06 -19.95 14.04
C LEU A 118 0.26 -20.77 12.78
N ASP A 119 1.45 -21.35 12.72
CA ASP A 119 1.97 -22.12 11.58
C ASP A 119 2.19 -23.62 11.92
N ASP A 120 1.55 -24.10 13.00
CA ASP A 120 1.53 -25.52 13.45
C ASP A 120 0.56 -26.41 12.65
#